data_AF-F9P5B6-F1
#
_entry.id   AF-F9P5B6-F1
#
_cell.length_a   1.000
_cell.length_b   1.000
_cell.length_c   1.000
_cell.angle_alpha   90.00
_cell.angle_beta   90.00
_cell.angle_gamma   90.00
#
_symmetry.space_group_name_H-M   'P 1'
#
loop_
_entity.id
_entity.type
_entity.pdbx_description
1 polymer ?
#
loop_
_entity_poly.entity_id
_entity_poly.type
_entity_poly.pdbx_seq_one_letter_code
_entity_poly.pdbx_strand_id
1 'polypeptide(L)'
;MVLFEKYPKWLLLDFFGAVFFVVVNLGLPTVLARMIDEGINQEDNNRLYYWALVMLIVILLGILGRIVLSYAAGKLTTSMVRDMRNDIYDKLQEYSHHEYEQIGVSSLVTRITSDAFVLMQFAEQSLKMGVITPMMMISSVVMIFSLVLPWLGLLQFLFLSSALSFGI
;
A
#
# COMPACT_ATOMS: atom_id res chain seq x y z
N MET A 1 -6.36 3.50 -16.31
CA MET A 1 -5.81 4.70 -15.63
C MET A 1 -6.83 5.83 -15.54
N VAL A 2 -7.64 6.08 -16.58
CA VAL A 2 -8.69 7.14 -16.63
C VAL A 2 -9.80 7.04 -15.56
N LEU A 3 -10.09 5.86 -15.00
CA LEU A 3 -11.15 5.69 -13.99
C LEU A 3 -10.83 6.32 -12.61
N PHE A 4 -9.55 6.49 -12.27
CA PHE A 4 -9.14 7.01 -10.95
C PHE A 4 -9.30 8.54 -10.83
N GLU A 5 -9.27 9.25 -11.96
CA GLU A 5 -9.42 10.72 -12.01
C GLU A 5 -10.81 11.19 -11.56
N LYS A 6 -11.79 10.29 -11.57
CA LYS A 6 -13.17 10.54 -11.15
C LYS A 6 -13.31 10.77 -9.63
N TYR A 7 -12.31 10.35 -8.83
CA TYR A 7 -12.40 10.31 -7.37
C TYR A 7 -11.16 10.90 -6.65
N PRO A 8 -10.83 12.20 -6.87
CA PRO A 8 -9.58 12.79 -6.37
C PRO A 8 -9.48 12.84 -4.83
N LYS A 9 -10.61 12.94 -4.12
CA LYS A 9 -10.64 13.00 -2.66
C LYS A 9 -10.14 11.71 -2.00
N TRP A 10 -10.51 10.56 -2.56
CA TRP A 10 -10.14 9.25 -2.03
C TRP A 10 -8.68 8.90 -2.34
N LEU A 11 -8.21 9.31 -3.53
CA LEU A 11 -6.81 9.15 -3.93
C LEU A 11 -5.87 10.00 -3.05
N LEU A 12 -6.26 11.24 -2.74
CA LEU A 12 -5.49 12.11 -1.85
C LEU A 12 -5.45 11.56 -0.41
N LEU A 13 -6.57 11.02 0.07
CA LEU A 13 -6.63 10.37 1.39
C LEU A 13 -5.73 9.13 1.45
N ASP A 14 -5.72 8.31 0.38
CA ASP A 14 -4.84 7.14 0.24
C ASP A 14 -3.37 7.56 0.27
N PHE A 15 -2.99 8.59 -0.50
CA PHE A 15 -1.65 9.15 -0.49
C PHE A 15 -1.21 9.64 0.91
N PHE A 16 -2.08 10.37 1.61
CA PHE A 16 -1.78 10.86 2.95
C PHE A 16 -1.63 9.70 3.96
N GLY A 17 -2.50 8.69 3.88
CA GLY A 17 -2.39 7.47 4.67
C GLY A 17 -1.09 6.70 4.38
N ALA A 18 -0.66 6.66 3.13
CA ALA A 18 0.57 6.01 2.71
C ALA A 18 1.81 6.72 3.27
N VAL A 19 1.89 8.05 3.17
CA VAL A 19 2.98 8.84 3.78
C VAL A 19 3.09 8.55 5.27
N PHE A 20 1.95 8.62 5.97
CA PHE A 20 1.93 8.39 7.41
C PHE A 20 2.38 6.97 7.77
N PHE A 21 1.90 5.97 7.04
CA PHE A 21 2.29 4.57 7.22
C PHE A 21 3.79 4.35 6.98
N VAL A 22 4.36 4.95 5.93
CA VAL A 22 5.79 4.82 5.57
C VAL A 22 6.68 5.48 6.63
N VAL A 23 6.33 6.68 7.07
CA VAL A 23 7.08 7.39 8.13
C VAL A 23 7.10 6.58 9.42
N VAL A 24 5.98 6.00 9.82
CA VAL A 24 5.93 5.13 11.00
C VAL A 24 6.78 3.88 10.79
N ASN A 25 6.65 3.19 9.66
CA ASN A 25 7.38 1.94 9.40
C ASN A 25 8.90 2.13 9.46
N LEU A 26 9.41 3.22 8.88
CA LEU A 26 10.84 3.54 8.88
C LEU A 26 11.31 4.18 10.21
N GLY A 27 10.39 4.78 10.96
CA GLY A 27 10.68 5.30 12.30
C GLY A 27 10.95 4.19 13.32
N LEU A 28 10.32 3.02 13.18
CA LEU A 28 10.43 1.92 14.14
C LEU A 28 11.88 1.43 14.36
N PRO A 29 12.69 1.13 13.32
CA PRO A 29 14.10 0.76 13.51
C PRO A 29 14.92 1.85 14.21
N THR A 30 14.64 3.13 13.93
CA THR A 30 15.35 4.25 14.56
C THR A 30 15.03 4.35 16.06
N VAL A 31 13.75 4.19 16.41
CA VAL A 31 13.30 4.17 17.81
C VAL A 31 13.89 2.96 18.54
N LEU A 32 13.94 1.79 17.87
CA LEU A 32 14.55 0.58 18.42
C LEU A 32 16.05 0.75 18.68
N ALA A 33 16.79 1.37 17.74
CA ALA A 33 18.21 1.68 17.93
C ALA A 33 18.43 2.57 19.15
N ARG A 34 17.67 3.66 19.30
CA ARG A 34 17.76 4.54 20.49
C ARG A 34 17.36 3.85 21.78
N MET A 35 16.38 2.96 21.75
CA MET A 35 15.99 2.15 22.91
C MET A 35 17.14 1.26 23.39
N ILE A 36 17.90 0.68 22.45
CA ILE A 36 19.09 -0.12 22.75
C ILE A 36 20.22 0.78 23.27
N ASP A 37 20.53 1.87 22.59
CA ASP A 37 21.68 2.73 22.91
C ASP A 37 21.51 3.56 24.19
N GLU A 38 20.29 4.04 24.45
CA GLU A 38 20.00 4.92 25.60
C GLU A 38 19.36 4.19 26.77
N GLY A 39 18.71 3.05 26.54
CA GLY A 39 18.09 2.24 27.58
C GLY A 39 19.00 1.08 28.00
N ILE A 40 19.27 0.15 27.09
CA ILE A 40 19.99 -1.10 27.39
C ILE A 40 21.47 -0.85 27.65
N ASN A 41 22.18 -0.19 26.72
CA ASN A 41 23.62 0.03 26.81
C ASN A 41 24.03 0.97 27.96
N GLN A 42 23.14 1.87 28.38
CA GLN A 42 23.36 2.77 29.52
C GLN A 42 22.81 2.21 30.84
N GLU A 43 22.21 1.01 30.82
CA GLU A 43 21.51 0.36 31.96
C GLU A 43 20.48 1.28 32.65
N ASP A 44 19.94 2.27 31.92
CA ASP A 44 18.95 3.22 32.42
C ASP A 44 17.54 2.70 32.15
N ASN A 45 16.99 2.01 33.16
CA ASN A 45 15.63 1.47 33.10
C ASN A 45 14.57 2.56 32.85
N ASN A 46 14.78 3.81 33.28
CA ASN A 46 13.79 4.86 33.10
C ASN A 46 13.71 5.29 31.62
N ARG A 47 14.87 5.42 30.95
CA ARG A 47 14.92 5.67 29.50
C ARG A 47 14.41 4.50 28.68
N LEU A 48 14.66 3.27 29.12
CA LEU A 48 14.12 2.08 28.47
C LEU A 48 12.58 2.11 28.45
N TYR A 49 11.93 2.37 29.58
CA TYR A 49 10.46 2.47 29.64
C TYR A 49 9.92 3.65 28.83
N TYR A 50 10.61 4.79 28.81
CA TYR A 50 10.24 5.93 27.97
C TYR A 50 10.24 5.57 26.48
N TRP A 51 11.33 4.99 25.98
CA TRP A 51 11.43 4.60 24.57
C TRP A 51 10.47 3.46 24.20
N ALA A 52 10.18 2.53 25.12
CA ALA A 52 9.17 1.50 24.93
C ALA A 52 7.76 2.09 24.77
N LEU A 53 7.41 3.10 25.58
CA LEU A 53 6.11 3.80 25.47
C LEU A 53 6.02 4.59 24.16
N VAL A 54 7.09 5.31 23.77
CA VAL A 54 7.18 6.00 22.48
C VAL A 54 6.99 5.02 21.33
N MET A 55 7.65 3.85 21.36
CA MET A 55 7.51 2.81 20.35
C MET A 55 6.06 2.31 20.26
N LEU A 56 5.38 2.11 21.38
CA LEU A 56 3.97 1.70 21.43
C LEU A 56 3.07 2.74 20.75
N ILE A 57 3.24 4.03 21.06
CA ILE A 57 2.49 5.12 20.41
C ILE A 57 2.74 5.13 18.90
N VAL A 58 3.99 4.99 18.48
CA VAL A 58 4.35 4.95 17.05
C VAL A 58 3.67 3.78 16.34
N ILE A 59 3.64 2.58 16.94
CA ILE A 59 2.94 1.41 16.39
C ILE A 59 1.44 1.68 16.26
N LEU A 60 0.80 2.25 17.29
CA LEU A 60 -0.64 2.58 17.25
C LEU A 60 -0.95 3.58 16.13
N LEU A 61 -0.11 4.60 15.96
CA LEU A 61 -0.23 5.53 14.85
C LEU A 61 -0.08 4.80 13.51
N GLY A 62 0.89 3.89 13.36
CA GLY A 62 1.06 3.09 12.14
C GLY A 62 -0.16 2.25 11.79
N ILE A 63 -0.81 1.66 12.79
CA ILE A 63 -2.06 0.91 12.61
C ILE A 63 -3.17 1.83 12.11
N LEU A 64 -3.33 3.02 12.71
CA LEU A 64 -4.31 4.01 12.24
C LEU A 64 -4.05 4.43 10.78
N GLY A 65 -2.79 4.70 10.42
CA GLY A 65 -2.40 5.01 9.04
C GLY A 65 -2.77 3.89 8.07
N ARG A 66 -2.50 2.64 8.45
CA ARG A 66 -2.83 1.46 7.65
C ARG A 66 -4.33 1.28 7.47
N ILE A 67 -5.12 1.55 8.49
CA ILE A 67 -6.59 1.48 8.43
C ILE A 67 -7.11 2.56 7.48
N VAL A 68 -6.65 3.80 7.61
CA VAL A 68 -7.06 4.91 6.72
C VAL A 68 -6.71 4.60 5.27
N LEU A 69 -5.50 4.11 5.01
CA LEU A 69 -5.07 3.68 3.68
C LEU A 69 -5.98 2.58 3.13
N SER A 70 -6.22 1.51 3.89
CA SER A 70 -7.05 0.40 3.42
C SER A 70 -8.51 0.80 3.21
N TYR A 71 -9.02 1.73 4.03
CA TYR A 71 -10.37 2.27 3.88
C TYR A 71 -10.49 3.15 2.63
N ALA A 72 -9.53 4.04 2.39
CA ALA A 72 -9.50 4.91 1.22
C ALA A 72 -9.45 4.09 -0.08
N ALA A 73 -8.51 3.13 -0.16
CA ALA A 73 -8.37 2.21 -1.28
C ALA A 73 -9.66 1.40 -1.50
N GLY A 74 -10.20 0.78 -0.46
CA GLY A 74 -11.42 -0.02 -0.56
C GLY A 74 -12.64 0.79 -1.00
N LYS A 75 -12.78 2.03 -0.52
CA LYS A 75 -13.90 2.89 -0.93
C LYS A 75 -13.79 3.34 -2.38
N LEU A 76 -12.57 3.65 -2.84
CA LEU A 76 -12.27 4.00 -4.23
C LEU A 76 -12.63 2.83 -5.16
N THR A 77 -12.11 1.63 -4.88
CA THR A 77 -12.31 0.45 -5.74
C THR A 77 -13.76 -0.02 -5.76
N THR A 78 -14.43 0.01 -4.60
CA THR A 78 -15.87 -0.34 -4.54
C THR A 78 -16.72 0.64 -5.36
N SER A 79 -16.40 1.94 -5.32
CA SER A 79 -17.13 2.96 -6.09
C SER A 79 -16.91 2.76 -7.59
N MET A 80 -15.68 2.44 -8.01
CA MET A 80 -15.37 2.10 -9.40
C MET A 80 -16.12 0.85 -9.86
N VAL A 81 -16.15 -0.22 -9.06
CA VAL A 81 -16.88 -1.46 -9.39
C VAL A 81 -18.37 -1.21 -9.54
N ARG A 82 -18.94 -0.35 -8.69
CA ARG A 82 -20.35 0.03 -8.78
C ARG A 82 -20.63 0.72 -10.13
N ASP A 83 -19.79 1.66 -10.53
CA ASP A 83 -19.96 2.37 -11.81
C ASP A 83 -19.80 1.40 -12.99
N MET A 84 -18.79 0.51 -12.98
CA MET A 84 -18.62 -0.52 -14.03
C MET A 84 -19.83 -1.46 -14.13
N ARG A 85 -20.39 -1.87 -12.98
CA ARG A 85 -21.57 -2.73 -12.97
C ARG A 85 -22.76 -2.02 -13.62
N ASN A 86 -22.99 -0.75 -13.29
CA ASN A 86 -24.05 0.05 -13.90
C ASN A 86 -23.87 0.16 -15.42
N ASP A 87 -22.65 0.49 -15.88
CA ASP A 87 -22.35 0.59 -17.32
C ASP A 87 -22.60 -0.74 -18.06
N ILE A 88 -22.26 -1.87 -17.44
CA ILE A 88 -22.54 -3.20 -18.01
C ILE A 88 -24.04 -3.50 -18.02
N TYR A 89 -24.77 -3.15 -16.95
CA TYR A 89 -26.22 -3.33 -16.89
C TYR A 89 -26.96 -2.48 -17.93
N ASP A 90 -26.52 -1.24 -18.16
CA ASP A 90 -27.10 -0.37 -19.18
C ASP A 90 -26.85 -0.96 -20.58
N LYS A 91 -25.64 -1.48 -20.84
CA LYS A 91 -25.33 -2.11 -22.11
C LYS A 91 -26.10 -3.42 -22.36
N LEU A 92 -26.36 -4.18 -21.30
CA LEU A 92 -27.20 -5.39 -21.37
C LEU A 92 -28.64 -5.09 -21.81
N GLN A 93 -29.19 -3.94 -21.43
CA GLN A 93 -30.56 -3.56 -21.82
C GLN A 93 -30.68 -3.25 -23.32
N GLU A 94 -29.57 -2.92 -23.99
CA GLU A 94 -29.54 -2.62 -25.42
C GLU A 94 -29.31 -3.85 -26.32
N TYR A 95 -28.99 -5.02 -25.76
CA TYR A 95 -28.67 -6.21 -26.55
C TYR A 95 -29.89 -6.88 -27.17
N SER A 96 -29.73 -7.32 -28.41
CA SER A 96 -30.70 -8.11 -29.14
C SER A 96 -30.68 -9.59 -28.72
N HIS A 97 -31.78 -10.32 -28.96
CA HIS A 97 -31.85 -11.76 -28.66
C HIS A 97 -30.72 -12.60 -29.29
N HIS A 98 -30.20 -12.19 -30.45
CA HIS A 98 -29.10 -12.88 -31.13
C HIS A 98 -27.75 -12.69 -30.42
N GLU A 99 -27.49 -11.49 -29.88
CA GLU A 99 -26.28 -11.21 -29.09
C GLU A 99 -26.29 -11.95 -27.74
N TYR A 100 -27.47 -12.09 -27.13
CA TYR A 100 -27.64 -12.91 -25.92
C TYR A 100 -27.30 -14.39 -26.12
N GLU A 101 -27.67 -14.97 -27.27
CA GLU A 101 -27.32 -16.35 -27.62
C GLU A 101 -25.82 -16.54 -27.90
N GLN A 102 -25.16 -15.56 -28.52
CA GLN A 102 -23.72 -15.64 -28.80
C GLN A 102 -22.86 -15.50 -27.54
N ILE A 103 -23.22 -14.60 -26.62
CA ILE A 103 -22.43 -14.36 -25.40
C ILE A 103 -22.79 -15.38 -24.31
N GLY A 104 -24.06 -15.78 -24.23
CA GLY A 104 -24.58 -16.69 -23.22
C GLY A 104 -24.81 -16.01 -21.86
N VAL A 105 -26.02 -16.15 -21.31
CA VAL A 105 -26.43 -15.55 -20.02
C VAL A 105 -25.48 -15.90 -18.88
N SER A 106 -24.98 -17.14 -18.84
CA SER A 106 -24.01 -17.61 -17.84
C SER A 106 -22.65 -16.89 -17.92
N SER A 107 -22.17 -16.56 -19.13
CA SER A 107 -20.94 -15.79 -19.32
C SER A 107 -21.09 -14.35 -18.82
N LEU A 108 -22.24 -13.72 -19.11
CA LEU A 108 -22.54 -12.35 -18.67
C LEU A 108 -22.57 -12.22 -17.15
N VAL A 109 -23.21 -13.16 -16.46
CA VAL A 109 -23.23 -13.20 -14.98
C VAL A 109 -21.82 -13.37 -14.41
N THR A 110 -21.01 -14.25 -15.02
CA THR A 110 -19.62 -14.47 -14.59
C THR A 110 -18.76 -13.21 -14.77
N ARG A 111 -18.90 -12.49 -15.89
CA ARG A 111 -18.15 -11.23 -16.12
C ARG A 111 -18.54 -10.12 -15.14
N ILE A 112 -19.83 -9.98 -14.82
CA ILE A 112 -20.32 -8.96 -13.88
C ILE A 112 -19.86 -9.21 -12.44
N THR A 113 -19.66 -10.48 -12.09
CA THR A 113 -19.35 -10.89 -10.72
C THR A 113 -17.87 -11.15 -10.53
N SER A 114 -17.33 -12.15 -11.23
CA SER A 114 -15.95 -12.62 -11.12
C SER A 114 -14.95 -11.61 -11.67
N ASP A 115 -15.11 -11.18 -12.92
CA ASP A 115 -14.11 -10.28 -13.53
C ASP A 115 -14.10 -8.92 -12.83
N ALA A 116 -15.28 -8.40 -12.48
CA ALA A 116 -15.38 -7.18 -11.67
C ALA A 116 -14.69 -7.31 -10.30
N PHE A 117 -14.75 -8.49 -9.67
CA PHE A 117 -14.06 -8.74 -8.40
C PHE A 117 -12.54 -8.82 -8.58
N VAL A 118 -12.06 -9.49 -9.63
CA VAL A 118 -10.62 -9.53 -9.96
C VAL A 118 -10.09 -8.13 -10.23
N LEU A 119 -10.83 -7.31 -11.00
CA LEU A 119 -10.48 -5.91 -11.25
C LEU A 119 -10.49 -5.07 -9.97
N MET A 120 -11.41 -5.33 -9.04
CA MET A 120 -11.46 -4.68 -7.73
C MET A 120 -10.19 -4.96 -6.92
N GLN A 121 -9.79 -6.23 -6.81
CA GLN A 121 -8.58 -6.61 -6.09
C GLN A 121 -7.33 -6.07 -6.77
N PHE A 122 -7.27 -6.14 -8.09
CA PHE A 122 -6.16 -5.58 -8.87
C PHE A 122 -6.03 -4.08 -8.64
N ALA A 123 -7.13 -3.33 -8.70
CA ALA A 123 -7.13 -1.89 -8.47
C ALA A 123 -6.72 -1.56 -7.02
N GLU A 124 -7.19 -2.34 -6.04
CA GLU A 124 -6.87 -2.13 -4.62
C GLU A 124 -5.37 -2.35 -4.37
N GLN A 125 -4.82 -3.45 -4.89
CA GLN A 125 -3.40 -3.76 -4.75
C GLN A 125 -2.52 -2.81 -5.55
N SER A 126 -2.94 -2.42 -6.75
CA SER A 126 -2.21 -1.44 -7.57
C SER A 126 -2.12 -0.09 -6.89
N LEU A 127 -3.17 0.36 -6.20
CA LEU A 127 -3.15 1.63 -5.47
C LEU A 127 -2.21 1.54 -4.25
N LYS A 128 -2.36 0.51 -3.42
CA LYS A 128 -1.53 0.30 -2.23
C LYS A 128 -0.06 0.13 -2.59
N MET A 129 0.26 -0.84 -3.46
CA MET A 129 1.64 -1.10 -3.87
C MET A 129 2.21 0.02 -4.72
N GLY A 130 1.40 0.64 -5.58
CA GLY A 130 1.82 1.73 -6.45
C GLY A 130 2.25 2.99 -5.71
N VAL A 131 1.66 3.27 -4.54
CA VAL A 131 2.04 4.42 -3.70
C VAL A 131 3.08 4.03 -2.65
N ILE A 132 2.86 2.92 -1.92
CA ILE A 132 3.75 2.53 -0.81
C ILE A 132 5.13 2.15 -1.33
N THR A 133 5.24 1.36 -2.39
CA THR A 133 6.53 0.84 -2.88
C THR A 133 7.52 1.95 -3.25
N PRO A 134 7.18 2.94 -4.11
CA PRO A 134 8.12 4.01 -4.44
C PRO A 134 8.43 4.89 -3.23
N MET A 135 7.46 5.16 -2.36
CA MET A 135 7.70 5.93 -1.12
C MET A 135 8.67 5.21 -0.18
N MET A 136 8.48 3.90 0.01
CA MET A 136 9.37 3.07 0.83
C MET A 136 10.76 3.03 0.23
N MET A 137 10.89 2.86 -1.09
CA MET A 137 12.19 2.89 -1.78
C MET A 137 12.93 4.20 -1.55
N ILE A 138 12.29 5.34 -1.83
CA ILE A 138 12.91 6.67 -1.67
C ILE A 138 13.31 6.89 -0.21
N SER A 139 12.40 6.61 0.72
CA SER A 139 12.63 6.89 2.15
C SER A 139 13.70 5.96 2.75
N SER A 140 13.77 4.70 2.31
CA SER A 140 14.80 3.75 2.73
C SER A 140 16.18 4.19 2.25
N VAL A 141 16.28 4.64 1.00
CA VAL A 141 17.54 5.16 0.44
C VAL A 141 18.03 6.35 1.26
N VAL A 142 17.16 7.33 1.55
CA VAL A 142 17.49 8.49 2.38
C VAL A 142 17.96 8.07 3.79
N MET A 143 17.27 7.10 4.41
CA MET A 143 17.60 6.61 5.74
C MET A 143 18.97 5.93 5.78
N ILE A 144 19.29 5.09 4.79
CA ILE A 144 20.58 4.41 4.67
C ILE A 144 21.72 5.43 4.56
N PHE A 145 21.57 6.46 3.71
CA PHE A 145 22.60 7.49 3.56
C PHE A 145 22.79 8.36 4.82
N SER A 146 21.76 8.48 5.67
CA SER A 146 21.79 9.37 6.83
C SER A 146 22.23 8.67 8.13
N LEU A 147 21.79 7.43 8.35
CA LEU A 147 21.99 6.69 9.61
C LEU A 147 23.07 5.62 9.53
N VAL A 148 23.30 5.04 8.35
CA VAL A 148 24.28 3.97 8.17
C VAL A 148 25.54 4.57 7.58
N LEU A 149 26.71 4.15 8.07
CA LEU A 149 27.99 4.54 7.47
C LEU A 149 27.93 4.29 5.94
N PRO A 150 28.28 5.26 5.08
CA PRO A 150 28.03 5.19 3.62
C PRO A 150 28.53 3.92 2.92
N TRP A 151 29.64 3.34 3.40
CA TRP A 151 30.21 2.08 2.91
C TRP A 151 29.32 0.84 3.10
N LEU A 152 28.53 0.75 4.18
CA LEU A 152 27.60 -0.37 4.42
C LEU A 152 26.36 -0.26 3.52
N GLY A 153 25.92 0.96 3.21
CA GLY A 153 24.85 1.19 2.23
C GLY A 153 25.23 0.72 0.82
N LEU A 154 26.48 0.97 0.41
CA LEU A 154 27.02 0.49 -0.88
C LEU A 154 27.06 -1.04 -0.95
N LEU A 155 27.41 -1.72 0.14
CA LEU A 155 27.40 -3.19 0.20
C LEU A 155 26.00 -3.79 0.03
N GLN A 156 24.96 -3.19 0.63
CA GLN A 156 23.59 -3.65 0.42
C GLN A 156 23.13 -3.45 -1.03
N PHE A 157 23.52 -2.35 -1.67
CA PHE A 157 23.19 -2.08 -3.07
C PHE A 157 23.86 -3.08 -4.02
N LEU A 158 25.14 -3.42 -3.77
CA LEU A 158 25.88 -4.44 -4.50
C LEU A 158 25.25 -5.83 -4.32
N PHE A 159 24.83 -6.17 -3.09
CA PHE A 159 24.15 -7.43 -2.81
C PHE A 159 22.81 -7.53 -3.56
N LEU A 160 21.99 -6.48 -3.54
CA LEU A 160 20.73 -6.41 -4.29
C LEU A 160 20.96 -6.55 -5.81
N SER A 161 21.97 -5.84 -6.36
CA SER A 161 22.33 -5.96 -7.78
C SER A 161 22.79 -7.37 -8.15
N SER A 162 23.51 -8.05 -7.26
CA SER A 162 23.93 -9.43 -7.49
C SER A 162 22.76 -10.41 -7.42
N ALA A 163 21.84 -10.24 -6.46
CA ALA A 163 20.66 -11.10 -6.30
C ALA A 163 19.70 -11.03 -7.50
N LEU A 164 19.50 -9.84 -8.07
CA LEU A 164 18.73 -9.65 -9.30
C LEU A 164 19.39 -10.34 -10.52
N SER A 165 20.72 -10.42 -10.54
CA SER A 165 21.46 -11.14 -11.60
C SER A 165 21.34 -12.66 -11.48
N PHE A 166 20.97 -13.20 -10.32
CA PHE A 166 20.77 -14.64 -10.09
C PHE A 166 19.32 -15.09 -10.32
N GLY A 167 18.45 -14.21 -10.85
CA GLY A 167 17.12 -14.60 -11.31
C GLY A 167 16.11 -14.84 -10.20
N ILE A 168 16.11 -13.97 -9.18
CA ILE A 168 14.88 -13.66 -8.43
C ILE A 168 14.12 -12.60 -9.23
#